data_AF-A0A1I7Y5Y2-F1
#
_entry.id   AF-A0A1I7Y5Y2-F1
#
_cell.length_a   1.000
_cell.length_b   1.000
_cell.length_c   1.000
_cell.angle_alpha   90.00
_cell.angle_beta   90.00
_cell.angle_gamma   90.00
#
_symmetry.space_group_name_H-M   'P 1'
#
loop_
_entity.id
_entity.type
_entity.pdbx_description
1 polymer ?
#
loop_
_entity_poly.entity_id
_entity_poly.type
_entity_poly.pdbx_seq_one_letter_code
_entity_poly.pdbx_strand_id
1 'polypeptide(L)'
;AGRSRFTLSTLPANDFPTVEEGPGSLTCTLEQSRLRRLIERTSFAMAVQDVRYYLNGMLLEVSTGTLRAVATDGHRLAMCSMQADIGQADRHQVIVPRKGILELARLLTDPEGTVAIVLGQQHIRATTGEFTFTSKLVDGKFPDYERVLPKGGDKLVLGDRQALREAFSRTAILSNEKYRGIRLQLAAGQLKIQANNPE
;
A
#
# COMPACT_ATOMS: atom_id res chain seq x y z
N ALA A 1 5.42 28.13 30.11
CA ALA A 1 6.40 27.15 30.62
C ALA A 1 7.48 27.90 31.38
N GLY A 2 7.62 27.68 32.68
CA GLY A 2 8.53 28.49 33.52
C GLY A 2 8.27 29.99 33.39
N ARG A 3 9.32 30.75 33.07
CA ARG A 3 9.28 32.23 32.88
C ARG A 3 8.94 32.66 31.45
N SER A 4 8.54 31.74 30.57
CA SER A 4 8.25 32.05 29.17
C SER A 4 6.81 32.47 28.96
N ARG A 5 6.60 33.55 28.18
CA ARG A 5 5.30 34.03 27.71
C ARG A 5 5.23 33.90 26.19
N PHE A 6 4.15 33.29 25.71
CA PHE A 6 3.85 33.14 24.28
C PHE A 6 2.45 33.68 23.99
N THR A 7 2.27 34.25 22.80
CA THR A 7 0.97 34.68 22.28
C THR A 7 0.83 34.08 20.89
N LEU A 8 -0.27 33.36 20.66
CA LEU A 8 -0.59 32.75 19.36
C LEU A 8 -1.86 33.37 18.80
N SER A 9 -1.87 33.61 17.50
CA SER A 9 -3.09 34.02 16.78
C SER A 9 -4.03 32.82 16.65
N THR A 10 -5.34 33.06 16.73
CA THR A 10 -6.37 32.01 16.68
C THR A 10 -7.44 32.34 15.65
N LEU A 11 -8.18 31.32 15.22
CA LEU A 11 -9.37 31.44 14.39
C LEU A 11 -10.56 30.80 15.13
N PRO A 12 -11.81 31.22 14.84
CA PRO A 12 -13.02 30.55 15.35
C PRO A 12 -13.04 29.05 15.02
N ALA A 13 -13.51 28.23 15.96
CA ALA A 13 -13.60 26.78 15.77
C ALA A 13 -14.51 26.39 14.58
N ASN A 14 -15.55 27.18 14.33
CA ASN A 14 -16.52 26.94 13.24
C ASN A 14 -15.92 27.16 11.84
N ASP A 15 -14.74 27.78 11.73
CA ASP A 15 -14.04 27.94 10.45
C ASP A 15 -13.28 26.66 10.07
N PHE A 16 -13.11 25.72 11.01
CA PHE A 16 -12.44 24.45 10.74
C PHE A 16 -13.39 23.48 10.00
N PRO A 17 -12.96 22.86 8.89
CA PRO A 17 -13.83 22.00 8.09
C PRO A 17 -14.24 20.75 8.87
N THR A 18 -15.53 20.42 8.80
CA THR A 18 -16.08 19.18 9.35
C THR A 18 -15.99 18.06 8.30
N VAL A 19 -15.78 16.83 8.77
CA VAL A 19 -15.85 15.64 7.92
C VAL A 19 -17.20 14.98 8.16
N GLU A 20 -18.05 14.93 7.14
CA GLU A 20 -19.33 14.24 7.24
C GLU A 20 -19.12 12.73 7.25
N GLU A 21 -19.59 12.09 8.31
CA GLU A 21 -19.51 10.64 8.46
C GLU A 21 -20.73 9.99 7.82
N GLY A 22 -20.52 9.31 6.70
CA GLY A 22 -21.53 8.43 6.11
C GLY A 22 -21.65 7.12 6.89
N PRO A 23 -22.77 6.39 6.77
CA PRO A 23 -22.89 5.05 7.34
C PRO A 23 -21.78 4.14 6.80
N GLY A 24 -21.11 3.42 7.69
CA GLY A 24 -20.11 2.42 7.31
C GLY A 24 -20.77 1.21 6.66
N SER A 25 -20.34 0.84 5.46
CA SER A 25 -20.79 -0.39 4.79
C SER A 25 -20.18 -1.65 5.40
N LEU A 26 -19.00 -1.52 6.03
CA LEU A 26 -18.30 -2.61 6.68
C LEU A 26 -17.46 -2.08 7.84
N THR A 27 -17.46 -2.80 8.96
CA THR A 27 -16.59 -2.53 10.10
C THR A 27 -15.83 -3.80 10.48
N CYS A 28 -14.54 -3.69 10.78
CA CYS A 28 -13.74 -4.78 11.33
C CYS A 28 -12.64 -4.27 12.27
N THR A 29 -12.24 -5.10 13.23
CA THR A 29 -11.11 -4.80 14.13
C THR A 29 -9.95 -5.71 13.78
N LEU A 30 -8.76 -5.12 13.64
CA LEU A 30 -7.55 -5.81 13.20
C LEU A 30 -6.38 -5.48 14.13
N GLU A 31 -5.40 -6.36 14.22
CA GLU A 31 -4.09 -6.01 14.77
C GLU A 31 -3.42 -4.96 13.88
N GLN A 32 -2.89 -3.90 14.49
CA GLN A 32 -2.23 -2.82 13.76
C GLN A 32 -1.03 -3.32 12.96
N SER A 33 -0.21 -4.20 13.54
CA SER A 33 0.95 -4.81 12.89
C SER A 33 0.59 -5.56 11.61
N ARG A 34 -0.56 -6.24 11.59
CA ARG A 34 -1.04 -7.01 10.44
C ARG A 34 -1.52 -6.10 9.32
N LEU A 35 -2.30 -5.06 9.63
CA LEU A 35 -2.71 -4.06 8.64
C LEU A 35 -1.51 -3.29 8.08
N ARG A 36 -0.59 -2.85 8.95
CA ARG A 36 0.64 -2.18 8.55
C ARG A 36 1.48 -3.04 7.61
N ARG A 37 1.63 -4.33 7.91
CA ARG A 37 2.33 -5.28 7.05
C ARG A 37 1.73 -5.36 5.65
N LEU A 38 0.40 -5.37 5.51
CA LEU A 38 -0.25 -5.36 4.19
C LEU A 38 0.17 -4.13 3.38
N ILE A 39 0.15 -2.96 4.01
CA ILE A 39 0.47 -1.67 3.37
C ILE A 39 1.96 -1.62 3.00
N GLU A 40 2.85 -1.92 3.93
CA GLU A 40 4.31 -1.86 3.71
C GLU A 40 4.77 -2.84 2.62
N ARG A 41 4.16 -4.03 2.54
CA ARG A 41 4.50 -5.05 1.53
C ARG A 41 4.06 -4.70 0.12
N THR A 42 3.16 -3.73 -0.05
CA THR A 42 2.54 -3.44 -1.35
C THR A 42 2.69 -1.99 -1.82
N SER A 43 2.85 -1.03 -0.90
CA SER A 43 2.82 0.41 -1.18
C SER A 43 3.82 0.92 -2.23
N PHE A 44 4.97 0.26 -2.40
CA PHE A 44 5.98 0.64 -3.38
C PHE A 44 5.49 0.50 -4.83
N ALA A 45 4.44 -0.30 -5.06
CA ALA A 45 3.91 -0.57 -6.39
C ALA A 45 2.78 0.37 -6.81
N MET A 46 2.28 1.28 -5.94
CA MET A 46 1.26 2.26 -6.37
C MET A 46 1.86 3.28 -7.34
N ALA A 47 1.08 3.73 -8.32
CA ALA A 47 1.49 4.78 -9.24
C ALA A 47 1.69 6.15 -8.54
N VAL A 48 2.40 7.05 -9.22
CA VAL A 48 2.66 8.42 -8.76
C VAL A 48 2.25 9.38 -9.87
N GLN A 49 1.21 10.18 -9.61
CA GLN A 49 0.70 11.18 -10.56
C GLN A 49 0.34 10.61 -11.94
N ASP A 50 -0.13 9.36 -11.98
CA ASP A 50 -0.64 8.74 -13.20
C ASP A 50 -2.00 9.34 -13.58
N VAL A 51 -2.25 9.51 -14.88
CA VAL A 51 -3.54 9.98 -15.41
C VAL A 51 -4.69 9.03 -15.03
N ARG A 52 -4.39 7.74 -14.86
CA ARG A 52 -5.29 6.71 -14.33
C ARG A 52 -5.33 6.84 -12.82
N TYR A 53 -6.14 7.78 -12.35
CA TYR A 53 -6.18 8.17 -10.93
C TYR A 53 -6.43 7.01 -9.95
N TYR A 54 -7.12 5.95 -10.37
CA TYR A 54 -7.36 4.73 -9.56
C TYR A 54 -6.09 3.90 -9.29
N LEU A 55 -4.97 4.17 -9.98
CA LEU A 55 -3.65 3.58 -9.71
C LEU A 55 -2.84 4.38 -8.69
N ASN A 56 -3.22 5.64 -8.41
CA ASN A 56 -2.54 6.53 -7.45
C ASN A 56 -2.94 6.23 -5.99
N GLY A 57 -3.17 4.96 -5.68
CA GLY A 57 -3.67 4.49 -4.40
C GLY A 57 -3.53 2.98 -4.25
N MET A 58 -3.99 2.48 -3.11
CA MET A 58 -3.97 1.06 -2.77
C MET A 58 -5.39 0.54 -2.70
N LEU A 59 -5.66 -0.56 -3.38
CA LEU A 59 -6.88 -1.33 -3.18
C LEU A 59 -6.79 -2.05 -1.84
N LEU A 60 -7.78 -1.82 -0.98
CA LEU A 60 -8.10 -2.73 0.11
C LEU A 60 -9.36 -3.51 -0.27
N GLU A 61 -9.22 -4.82 -0.26
CA GLU A 61 -10.28 -5.75 -0.62
C GLU A 61 -10.59 -6.66 0.57
N VAL A 62 -11.85 -6.65 0.96
CA VAL A 62 -12.39 -7.59 1.93
C VAL A 62 -13.20 -8.63 1.18
N SER A 63 -12.91 -9.89 1.46
CA SER A 63 -13.71 -11.05 1.07
C SER A 63 -13.90 -11.95 2.29
N THR A 64 -14.69 -13.01 2.16
CA THR A 64 -14.95 -13.96 3.25
C THR A 64 -13.63 -14.42 3.90
N GLY A 65 -13.44 -14.04 5.17
CA GLY A 65 -12.26 -14.42 5.97
C GLY A 65 -10.93 -13.78 5.56
N THR A 66 -10.87 -12.87 4.59
CA THR A 66 -9.58 -12.34 4.08
C THR A 66 -9.62 -10.83 3.86
N LEU A 67 -8.57 -10.14 4.32
CA LEU A 67 -8.24 -8.78 3.91
C LEU A 67 -7.02 -8.82 3.00
N ARG A 68 -7.11 -8.14 1.86
CA ARG A 68 -6.05 -8.07 0.85
C ARG A 68 -5.73 -6.63 0.50
N ALA A 69 -4.45 -6.33 0.39
CA ALA A 69 -3.94 -5.11 -0.22
C ALA A 69 -3.39 -5.41 -1.61
N VAL A 70 -3.73 -4.57 -2.59
CA VAL A 70 -3.19 -4.63 -3.97
C VAL A 70 -2.76 -3.24 -4.41
N ALA A 71 -1.59 -3.15 -5.03
CA ALA A 71 -1.06 -1.91 -5.61
C ALA A 71 -0.35 -2.21 -6.95
N THR A 72 -0.53 -1.33 -7.93
CA THR A 72 0.11 -1.44 -9.24
C THR A 72 0.25 -0.07 -9.90
N ASP A 73 1.31 0.08 -10.70
CA ASP A 73 1.59 1.24 -11.56
C ASP A 73 1.36 0.92 -13.05
N GLY A 74 0.84 -0.28 -13.35
CA GLY A 74 0.68 -0.80 -14.69
C GLY A 74 1.93 -1.48 -15.27
N HIS A 75 3.10 -1.34 -14.63
CA HIS A 75 4.34 -2.02 -15.01
C HIS A 75 4.70 -3.17 -14.05
N ARG A 76 4.34 -3.02 -12.78
CA ARG A 76 4.50 -4.03 -11.73
C ARG A 76 3.30 -4.05 -10.81
N LEU A 77 3.11 -5.17 -10.11
CA LEU A 77 2.03 -5.35 -9.16
C LEU A 77 2.57 -5.98 -7.87
N ALA A 78 2.10 -5.49 -6.74
CA ALA A 78 2.33 -6.10 -5.44
C ALA A 78 0.98 -6.37 -4.76
N MET A 79 0.84 -7.56 -4.18
CA MET A 79 -0.33 -7.93 -3.39
C MET A 79 0.08 -8.66 -2.12
N CYS A 80 -0.67 -8.43 -1.05
CA CYS A 80 -0.50 -9.13 0.22
C CYS A 80 -1.88 -9.46 0.78
N SER A 81 -2.05 -10.67 1.31
CA SER A 81 -3.33 -11.12 1.89
C SER A 81 -3.10 -11.60 3.31
N MET A 82 -4.09 -11.43 4.17
CA MET A 82 -4.10 -11.95 5.52
C MET A 82 -5.50 -12.48 5.86
N GLN A 83 -5.55 -13.53 6.67
CA GLN A 83 -6.81 -14.02 7.23
C GLN A 83 -7.34 -12.99 8.23
N ALA A 84 -8.58 -12.57 8.08
CA ALA A 84 -9.22 -11.64 9.00
C ALA A 84 -10.64 -12.13 9.24
N ASP A 85 -11.04 -12.23 10.51
CA ASP A 85 -12.38 -12.67 10.88
C ASP A 85 -13.38 -11.53 10.63
N ILE A 86 -13.69 -11.34 9.35
CA ILE A 86 -14.60 -10.33 8.86
C ILE A 86 -15.84 -11.08 8.39
N GLY A 87 -16.95 -10.93 9.12
CA GLY A 87 -18.24 -11.58 8.86
C GLY A 87 -18.96 -11.09 7.60
N GLN A 88 -18.23 -10.62 6.59
CA GLN A 88 -18.78 -10.14 5.33
C GLN A 88 -18.79 -11.26 4.30
N ALA A 89 -19.98 -11.60 3.81
CA ALA A 89 -20.14 -12.58 2.73
C ALA A 89 -19.68 -12.00 1.37
N ASP A 90 -20.02 -10.74 1.10
CA ASP A 90 -19.76 -10.11 -0.19
C ASP A 90 -18.38 -9.47 -0.29
N ARG A 91 -17.80 -9.50 -1.50
CA ARG A 91 -16.55 -8.82 -1.82
C ARG A 91 -16.75 -7.30 -1.76
N HIS A 92 -16.02 -6.64 -0.87
CA HIS A 92 -16.02 -5.18 -0.73
C HIS A 92 -14.65 -4.62 -1.09
N GLN A 93 -14.61 -3.54 -1.89
CA GLN A 93 -13.39 -2.97 -2.42
C GLN A 93 -13.38 -1.46 -2.22
N VAL A 94 -12.27 -0.93 -1.71
CA VAL A 94 -12.03 0.50 -1.60
C VAL A 94 -10.63 0.84 -2.09
N ILE A 95 -10.46 2.02 -2.69
CA ILE A 95 -9.15 2.51 -3.10
C ILE A 95 -8.77 3.67 -2.19
N VAL A 96 -7.74 3.47 -1.37
CA VAL A 96 -7.23 4.51 -0.46
C VAL A 96 -6.14 5.30 -1.18
N PRO A 97 -6.22 6.65 -1.25
CA PRO A 97 -5.21 7.46 -1.91
C PRO A 97 -3.80 7.22 -1.33
N ARG A 98 -2.77 7.28 -2.20
CA ARG A 98 -1.38 7.03 -1.82
C ARG A 98 -0.93 7.79 -0.57
N LYS A 99 -1.25 9.09 -0.47
CA LYS A 99 -0.89 9.90 0.71
C LYS A 99 -1.57 9.41 1.99
N GLY A 100 -2.87 9.10 1.91
CA GLY A 100 -3.64 8.61 3.05
C GLY A 100 -3.18 7.25 3.54
N ILE A 101 -2.98 6.28 2.63
CA ILE A 101 -2.58 4.93 3.03
C ILE A 101 -1.16 4.87 3.61
N LEU A 102 -0.24 5.69 3.10
CA LEU A 102 1.12 5.81 3.64
C LEU A 102 1.11 6.45 5.03
N GLU A 103 0.24 7.44 5.26
CA GLU A 103 0.10 8.07 6.57
C GLU A 103 -0.53 7.10 7.58
N LEU A 104 -1.57 6.37 7.19
CA LEU A 104 -2.16 5.33 8.03
C LEU A 104 -1.10 4.31 8.47
N ALA A 105 -0.23 3.85 7.57
CA ALA A 105 0.85 2.93 7.94
C ALA A 105 1.83 3.51 8.97
N ARG A 106 2.07 4.83 8.97
CA ARG A 106 2.93 5.49 9.96
C ARG A 106 2.27 5.59 11.34
N LEU A 107 0.94 5.73 11.38
CA LEU A 107 0.16 5.81 12.62
C LEU A 107 -0.02 4.44 13.30
N LEU A 108 0.10 3.34 12.55
CA LEU A 108 0.02 1.97 13.08
C LEU A 108 1.34 1.57 13.77
N THR A 109 1.64 2.18 14.91
CA THR A 109 2.92 2.01 15.61
C THR A 109 2.92 0.95 16.69
N ASP A 110 1.76 0.63 17.27
CA ASP A 110 1.65 -0.35 18.35
C ASP A 110 1.51 -1.77 17.77
N PRO A 111 2.51 -2.66 17.90
CA PRO A 111 2.47 -3.98 17.28
C PRO A 111 1.41 -4.91 17.86
N GLU A 112 1.08 -4.73 19.15
CA GLU A 112 0.10 -5.52 19.90
C GLU A 112 -1.27 -4.84 19.94
N GLY A 113 -1.30 -3.54 19.60
CA GLY A 113 -2.50 -2.74 19.52
C GLY A 113 -3.46 -3.19 18.41
N THR A 114 -4.72 -2.83 18.61
CA THR A 114 -5.78 -3.03 17.62
C THR A 114 -6.17 -1.72 16.95
N VAL A 115 -6.77 -1.83 15.78
CA VAL A 115 -7.38 -0.72 15.04
C VAL A 115 -8.75 -1.15 14.51
N ALA A 116 -9.76 -0.34 14.79
CA ALA A 116 -11.09 -0.47 14.22
C ALA A 116 -11.11 0.24 12.86
N ILE A 117 -11.43 -0.51 11.80
CA ILE A 117 -11.57 -0.01 10.44
C ILE A 117 -13.04 0.06 10.09
N VAL A 118 -13.45 1.20 9.54
CA VAL A 118 -14.76 1.39 8.92
C VAL A 118 -14.53 1.71 7.45
N LEU A 119 -15.07 0.88 6.56
CA LEU A 119 -15.10 1.11 5.11
C LEU A 119 -16.49 1.61 4.73
N GLY A 120 -16.57 2.86 4.30
CA GLY A 120 -17.77 3.44 3.69
C GLY A 120 -17.62 3.57 2.18
N GLN A 121 -18.63 4.17 1.52
CA GLN A 121 -18.58 4.40 0.08
C GLN A 121 -17.57 5.48 -0.35
N GLN A 122 -17.38 6.51 0.48
CA GLN A 122 -16.53 7.66 0.17
C GLN A 122 -15.35 7.84 1.13
N HIS A 123 -15.37 7.16 2.26
CA HIS A 123 -14.36 7.33 3.30
C HIS A 123 -13.91 5.99 3.88
N ILE A 124 -12.65 5.93 4.27
CA ILE A 124 -12.12 4.94 5.21
C ILE A 124 -11.84 5.66 6.53
N ARG A 125 -12.22 5.03 7.64
CA ARG A 125 -11.84 5.47 8.98
C ARG A 125 -11.06 4.37 9.69
N ALA A 126 -10.00 4.77 10.39
CA ALA A 126 -9.20 3.91 11.25
C ALA A 126 -9.13 4.55 12.63
N THR A 127 -9.63 3.84 13.64
CA THR A 127 -9.72 4.33 15.01
C THR A 127 -8.94 3.42 15.95
N THR A 128 -8.09 4.04 16.76
CA THR A 128 -7.42 3.43 17.90
C THR A 128 -7.84 4.18 19.18
N GLY A 129 -7.31 3.81 20.34
CA GLY A 129 -7.51 4.60 21.55
C GLY A 129 -6.85 5.99 21.51
N GLU A 130 -5.85 6.17 20.62
CA GLU A 130 -5.01 7.38 20.58
C GLU A 130 -5.37 8.32 19.43
N PHE A 131 -5.89 7.79 18.32
CA PHE A 131 -6.21 8.59 17.15
C PHE A 131 -7.45 8.09 16.41
N THR A 132 -8.07 9.02 15.66
CA THR A 132 -9.01 8.70 14.59
C THR A 132 -8.49 9.29 13.30
N PHE A 133 -8.20 8.42 12.35
CA PHE A 133 -7.76 8.76 11.01
C PHE A 133 -8.92 8.59 10.04
N THR A 134 -9.22 9.63 9.25
CA THR A 134 -10.25 9.57 8.21
C THR A 134 -9.66 10.02 6.88
N SER A 135 -9.87 9.24 5.82
CA SER A 135 -9.42 9.56 4.46
C SER A 135 -10.54 9.38 3.45
N LYS A 136 -10.63 10.32 2.51
CA LYS A 136 -11.45 10.14 1.30
C LYS A 136 -10.93 8.97 0.49
N LEU A 137 -11.84 8.24 -0.15
CA LEU A 137 -11.52 7.19 -1.10
C LEU A 137 -11.35 7.78 -2.51
N VAL A 138 -10.62 7.07 -3.36
CA VAL A 138 -10.55 7.38 -4.79
C VAL A 138 -11.82 6.88 -5.47
N ASP A 139 -12.55 7.78 -6.14
CA ASP A 139 -13.79 7.46 -6.83
C ASP A 139 -13.54 6.76 -8.18
N GLY A 140 -13.41 5.44 -8.13
CA GLY A 140 -13.22 4.62 -9.32
C GLY A 140 -13.14 3.14 -9.00
N LYS A 141 -13.22 2.33 -10.06
CA LYS A 141 -13.08 0.88 -9.97
C LYS A 141 -11.62 0.48 -10.18
N PHE A 142 -11.07 -0.31 -9.27
CA PHE A 142 -9.73 -0.86 -9.44
C PHE A 142 -9.74 -1.90 -10.58
N PRO A 143 -8.69 -1.98 -11.42
CA PRO A 143 -8.65 -2.96 -12.50
C PRO A 143 -8.74 -4.40 -11.99
N ASP A 144 -9.22 -5.29 -12.85
CA ASP A 144 -9.24 -6.74 -12.58
C ASP A 144 -7.81 -7.29 -12.55
N TYR A 145 -7.19 -7.22 -11.37
CA TYR A 145 -5.79 -7.58 -11.17
C TYR A 145 -5.53 -9.08 -11.29
N GLU A 146 -6.55 -9.93 -11.15
CA GLU A 146 -6.35 -11.38 -11.22
C GLU A 146 -5.99 -11.84 -12.64
N ARG A 147 -6.43 -11.08 -13.64
CA ARG A 147 -6.15 -11.36 -15.06
C ARG A 147 -4.69 -11.13 -15.45
N VAL A 148 -3.95 -10.33 -14.69
CA VAL A 148 -2.53 -10.03 -14.98
C VAL A 148 -1.55 -10.88 -14.17
N LEU A 149 -2.04 -11.73 -13.25
CA LEU A 149 -1.19 -12.66 -12.52
C LEU A 149 -0.72 -13.77 -13.48
N PRO A 150 0.61 -13.93 -13.70
CA PRO A 150 1.13 -14.93 -14.62
C PRO A 150 0.81 -16.34 -14.11
N LYS A 151 0.20 -17.16 -14.98
CA LYS A 151 -0.11 -18.58 -14.73
C LYS A 151 0.78 -19.45 -15.62
N GLY A 152 1.19 -20.62 -15.13
CA GLY A 152 1.96 -21.59 -15.92
C GLY A 152 3.47 -21.32 -16.01
N GLY A 153 4.07 -20.72 -14.97
CA GLY A 153 5.54 -20.61 -14.90
C GLY A 153 6.19 -21.99 -14.76
N ASP A 154 7.11 -22.31 -15.68
CA ASP A 154 7.83 -23.60 -15.76
C ASP A 154 9.26 -23.54 -15.18
N LYS A 155 9.74 -22.35 -14.83
CA LYS A 155 11.09 -22.09 -14.34
C LYS A 155 11.07 -21.57 -12.91
N LEU A 156 11.45 -22.42 -11.96
CA LEU A 156 11.61 -22.05 -10.55
C LEU A 156 13.07 -21.67 -10.28
N VAL A 157 13.29 -20.48 -9.71
CA VAL A 157 14.61 -20.00 -9.29
C VAL A 157 14.58 -19.75 -7.78
N LEU A 158 15.37 -20.51 -7.03
CA LEU A 158 15.61 -20.29 -5.60
C LEU A 158 16.98 -19.64 -5.43
N GLY A 159 17.06 -18.56 -4.66
CA GLY A 159 18.30 -17.83 -4.43
C GLY A 159 18.24 -17.00 -3.17
N ASP A 160 19.42 -16.65 -2.65
CA ASP A 160 19.51 -15.80 -1.47
C ASP A 160 19.03 -14.36 -1.77
N ARG A 161 18.09 -13.88 -0.96
CA ARG A 161 17.47 -12.55 -1.13
C ARG A 161 18.51 -11.43 -1.07
N GLN A 162 19.46 -11.52 -0.16
CA GLN A 162 20.44 -10.46 0.06
C GLN A 162 21.48 -10.43 -1.07
N ALA A 163 22.02 -11.58 -1.44
CA ALA A 163 22.97 -11.73 -2.55
C ALA A 163 22.38 -11.22 -3.87
N LEU A 164 21.12 -11.56 -4.17
CA LEU A 164 20.42 -11.06 -5.36
C LEU A 164 20.24 -9.54 -5.30
N ARG A 165 19.81 -8.99 -4.16
CA ARG A 165 19.64 -7.53 -4.00
C ARG A 165 20.96 -6.80 -4.24
N GLU A 166 22.04 -7.26 -3.62
CA GLU A 166 23.35 -6.64 -3.77
C GLU A 166 23.88 -6.76 -5.20
N ALA A 167 23.68 -7.91 -5.85
CA ALA A 167 24.08 -8.10 -7.24
C ALA A 167 23.30 -7.17 -8.19
N PHE A 168 21.97 -7.09 -8.06
CA PHE A 168 21.17 -6.15 -8.85
C PHE A 168 21.58 -4.70 -8.61
N SER A 169 21.77 -4.29 -7.36
CA SER A 169 22.25 -2.94 -7.02
C SER A 169 23.60 -2.62 -7.65
N ARG A 170 24.57 -3.55 -7.60
CA ARG A 170 25.89 -3.37 -8.24
C ARG A 170 25.77 -3.21 -9.75
N THR A 171 24.97 -4.05 -10.41
CA THR A 171 24.80 -3.98 -11.88
C THR A 171 24.02 -2.75 -12.32
N ALA A 172 23.09 -2.26 -11.50
CA ALA A 172 22.30 -1.08 -11.82
C ALA A 172 23.14 0.21 -11.92
N ILE A 173 24.32 0.26 -11.28
CA ILE A 173 25.28 1.38 -11.37
C ILE A 173 25.67 1.66 -12.83
N LEU A 174 25.79 0.62 -13.66
CA LEU A 174 26.16 0.73 -15.08
C LEU A 174 24.96 0.53 -16.02
N SER A 175 23.73 0.60 -15.49
CA SER A 175 22.52 0.56 -16.31
C SER A 175 22.12 1.96 -16.74
N ASN A 176 21.41 2.07 -17.86
CA ASN A 176 20.90 3.36 -18.33
C ASN A 176 20.04 4.04 -17.25
N GLU A 177 20.30 5.31 -16.95
CA GLU A 177 19.64 6.02 -15.84
C GLU A 177 18.12 6.14 -15.99
N LYS A 178 17.64 6.24 -17.24
CA LYS A 178 16.22 6.39 -17.59
C LYS A 178 15.47 5.07 -17.59
N TYR A 179 16.03 4.04 -18.22
CA TYR A 179 15.34 2.74 -18.41
C TYR A 179 15.66 1.72 -17.32
N ARG A 180 16.80 1.85 -16.64
CA ARG A 180 17.32 0.93 -15.61
C ARG A 180 17.24 -0.56 -15.98
N GLY A 181 17.45 -0.84 -17.26
CA GLY A 181 17.36 -2.18 -17.82
C GLY A 181 18.56 -3.04 -17.44
N ILE A 182 18.29 -4.27 -16.98
CA ILE A 182 19.30 -5.32 -16.77
C ILE A 182 18.89 -6.57 -17.53
N ARG A 183 19.88 -7.34 -18.01
CA ARG A 183 19.68 -8.63 -18.65
C ARG A 183 20.00 -9.75 -17.68
N LEU A 184 19.06 -10.68 -17.52
CA LEU A 184 19.22 -11.91 -16.74
C LEU A 184 19.44 -13.09 -17.69
N GLN A 185 20.51 -13.83 -17.49
CA GLN A 185 20.81 -15.07 -18.19
C GLN A 185 20.79 -16.21 -17.18
N LEU A 186 19.77 -17.06 -17.27
CA LEU A 186 19.60 -18.23 -16.42
C LEU A 186 20.22 -19.45 -17.11
N ALA A 187 21.04 -20.18 -16.36
CA ALA A 187 21.59 -21.49 -16.73
C ALA A 187 21.48 -22.44 -15.52
N ALA A 188 21.84 -23.71 -15.71
CA ALA A 188 21.79 -24.69 -14.63
C ALA A 188 22.67 -24.24 -13.44
N GLY A 189 22.04 -23.97 -12.29
CA GLY A 189 22.72 -23.52 -11.07
C GLY A 189 23.34 -22.12 -11.13
N GLN A 190 23.05 -21.32 -12.16
CA GLN A 190 23.69 -20.03 -12.36
C GLN A 190 22.72 -18.95 -12.85
N LEU A 191 22.82 -17.76 -12.25
CA LEU A 191 22.21 -16.53 -12.75
C LEU A 191 23.32 -15.53 -13.08
N LYS A 192 23.46 -15.20 -14.36
CA LYS A 192 24.33 -14.11 -14.82
C LYS A 192 23.51 -12.85 -15.03
N ILE A 193 23.99 -11.73 -14.46
CA ILE A 193 23.34 -10.42 -14.52
C ILE A 193 24.26 -9.48 -15.29
N GLN A 194 23.72 -8.81 -16.31
CA GLN A 194 24.47 -7.87 -17.13
C GLN A 194 23.70 -6.55 -17.25
N ALA A 195 24.40 -5.44 -17.15
CA ALA A 195 23.89 -4.10 -17.47
C ALA A 195 24.84 -3.46 -18.47
N ASN A 196 24.31 -2.66 -19.39
CA ASN A 196 25.09 -1.87 -20.32
C ASN A 196 24.50 -0.45 -20.35
N ASN A 197 25.36 0.56 -20.41
CA ASN A 197 24.96 1.93 -20.74
C ASN A 197 25.58 2.28 -22.12
N PRO A 198 24.81 2.74 -23.11
CA PRO A 198 25.34 3.14 -24.41
C PRO A 198 26.08 4.48 -24.43
N GLU A 199 26.08 5.23 -23.33
CA GLU A 199 26.94 6.41 -23.13
C GLU A 199 28.39 6.02 -22.85
#